data_AF-A0A7V6RIH0-F1
#
_entry.id   AF-A0A7V6RIH0-F1
#
_cell.length_a   1.000
_cell.length_b   1.000
_cell.length_c   1.000
_cell.angle_alpha   90.00
_cell.angle_beta   90.00
_cell.angle_gamma   90.00
#
_symmetry.space_group_name_H-M   'P 1'
#
loop_
_entity.id
_entity.type
_entity.pdbx_description
1 polymer ?
#
loop_
_entity_poly.entity_id
_entity_poly.type
_entity_poly.pdbx_seq_one_letter_code
_entity_poly.pdbx_strand_id
1 'polypeptide(L)' 'MLKKITYLYIECFRNISKTGRQLLVILFPNFFVFFIILKLIFLPNILKTNYNTDKDIADHVIEQLATKIK' A
#
# COMPACT_ATOMS: atom_id res chain seq x y z
N MET A 1 -0.44 -4.87 -29.70
CA MET A 1 -0.69 -3.62 -28.94
C MET A 1 0.14 -3.50 -27.66
N LEU A 2 0.22 -4.51 -26.79
CA LEU A 2 0.99 -4.44 -25.53
C LEU A 2 2.47 -4.03 -25.69
N LYS A 3 3.14 -4.43 -26.78
CA LYS A 3 4.52 -4.02 -27.08
C LYS A 3 4.72 -2.50 -27.18
N LYS A 4 3.71 -1.77 -27.66
CA LYS A 4 3.79 -0.30 -27.82
C LYS A 4 3.63 0.41 -26.48
N ILE A 5 2.75 -0.11 -25.62
CA ILE A 5 2.49 0.41 -24.27
C ILE A 5 3.71 0.18 -23.37
N THR A 6 4.29 -1.02 -23.43
CA THR A 6 5.51 -1.36 -22.69
C THR A 6 6.71 -0.55 -23.15
N TYR A 7 6.89 -0.38 -24.47
CA TYR A 7 7.91 0.51 -25.03
C TYR A 7 7.74 1.96 -24.53
N LEU A 8 6.53 2.50 -24.58
CA LEU A 8 6.25 3.88 -24.14
C LEU A 8 6.53 4.09 -22.64
N TYR A 9 6.19 3.10 -21.80
CA TYR A 9 6.49 3.15 -20.36
C TYR A 9 8.00 3.13 -20.08
N ILE A 10 8.74 2.24 -20.76
CA ILE A 10 10.20 2.12 -20.63
C ILE A 10 10.89 3.38 -21.15
N GLU A 11 10.41 3.93 -22.26
CA GLU A 11 10.97 5.13 -22.89
C GLU A 11 10.76 6.36 -22.00
N CYS A 12 9.58 6.52 -21.40
CA CYS A 12 9.32 7.57 -20.41
C CYS A 12 10.30 7.51 -19.24
N PHE A 13 10.57 6.32 -18.70
CA PHE A 13 11.53 6.15 -17.60
C PHE A 13 12.99 6.38 -18.00
N ARG A 14 13.35 6.04 -19.25
CA ARG A 14 14.68 6.32 -19.81
C ARG A 14 14.91 7.79 -20.07
N ASN A 15 13.86 8.54 -20.42
CA ASN A 15 13.96 9.95 -20.78
C ASN A 15 13.80 10.90 -19.57
N ILE A 16 13.77 10.37 -18.35
CA ILE A 16 13.75 11.19 -17.12
C ILE A 16 15.08 11.95 -16.98
N SER A 17 15.00 13.24 -16.67
CA SER A 17 16.18 14.06 -16.39
C SER A 17 16.98 13.53 -15.19
N LYS A 18 18.29 13.82 -15.14
CA LYS A 18 19.16 13.38 -14.03
C LYS A 18 18.59 13.74 -12.66
N THR A 19 18.03 14.95 -12.54
CA THR A 19 17.38 15.47 -11.34
C THR A 19 16.09 14.71 -10.99
N GLY A 20 15.25 14.38 -12.00
CA GLY A 20 14.03 13.61 -11.77
C GLY A 20 14.31 12.17 -11.29
N ARG A 21 15.38 11.55 -11.81
CA ARG A 21 15.80 10.22 -11.36
C ARG A 21 16.29 10.22 -9.91
N GLN A 22 17.04 11.25 -9.52
CA GLN A 22 17.48 11.44 -8.14
C GLN A 22 16.28 11.62 -7.20
N LEU A 23 15.29 12.43 -7.60
CA LEU A 23 14.09 12.63 -6.80
C LEU A 23 13.32 11.33 -6.61
N LEU A 24 13.19 10.50 -7.65
CA LEU A 24 12.55 9.18 -7.53
C LEU A 24 13.31 8.25 -6.58
N VAL A 25 14.64 8.22 -6.63
CA VAL A 25 15.46 7.40 -5.71
C VAL A 25 15.28 7.85 -4.26
N ILE A 26 15.09 9.14 -4.01
CA ILE A 26 14.91 9.68 -2.65
C ILE A 26 13.45 9.52 -2.19
N LEU A 27 12.47 9.72 -3.07
CA LEU A 27 11.05 9.73 -2.73
C LEU A 27 10.43 8.32 -2.66
N PHE A 28 10.85 7.41 -3.54
CA PHE A 28 10.25 6.08 -3.64
C PHE A 28 10.42 5.24 -2.35
N PRO A 29 11.61 5.17 -1.71
CA PRO A 29 11.76 4.48 -0.44
C PRO A 29 11.02 5.19 0.69
N ASN A 30 11.00 6.52 0.69
CA ASN A 30 10.32 7.31 1.73
C ASN A 30 8.80 7.06 1.70
N PHE A 31 8.24 6.87 0.50
CA PHE A 31 6.84 6.51 0.33
C PHE A 31 6.52 5.12 0.90
N PHE A 32 7.42 4.16 0.69
CA PHE A 32 7.28 2.82 1.26
C PHE A 32 7.37 2.86 2.81
N VAL A 33 8.26 3.69 3.36
CA VAL A 33 8.36 3.90 4.81
C VAL A 33 7.08 4.50 5.38
N PHE A 34 6.49 5.50 4.72
CA PHE A 34 5.20 6.07 5.14
C PHE A 34 4.08 5.04 5.15
N PHE A 35 4.04 4.16 4.14
CA PHE A 35 3.08 3.05 4.08
C PHE A 35 3.25 2.08 5.26
N ILE A 36 4.49 1.73 5.63
CA ILE A 36 4.76 0.88 6.79
C ILE A 36 4.32 1.57 8.09
N ILE A 37 4.59 2.85 8.25
CA ILE A 37 4.19 3.62 9.44
C ILE A 37 2.67 3.68 9.56
N LEU A 38 1.96 4.01 8.48
CA LEU A 38 0.49 3.97 8.46
C LEU A 38 -0.03 2.57 8.80
N LYS A 39 0.57 1.52 8.24
CA LYS A 39 0.20 0.15 8.59
C LYS A 39 0.45 -0.14 10.07
N LEU A 40 1.59 0.29 10.60
CA LEU A 40 1.98 0.01 11.99
C LEU A 40 1.19 0.84 13.01
N ILE A 41 0.66 2.01 12.66
CA ILE A 41 -0.16 2.84 13.55
C ILE A 41 -1.65 2.54 13.38
N PHE A 42 -2.10 2.24 12.16
CA PHE A 42 -3.52 2.04 11.84
C PHE A 42 -3.96 0.57 11.93
N LEU A 43 -3.06 -0.40 11.68
CA LEU A 43 -3.35 -1.84 11.78
C LEU A 43 -2.84 -2.61 13.03
N PRO A 44 -2.11 -2.06 14.02
CA PRO A 44 -1.56 -2.86 15.12
C PRO A 44 -2.65 -3.31 16.10
N ASN A 45 -3.72 -2.52 16.23
CA ASN A 45 -4.71 -2.64 17.30
C ASN A 45 -6.03 -3.29 16.83
N ILE A 46 -6.14 -3.65 15.55
CA ILE A 46 -7.36 -4.26 15.00
C ILE A 46 -7.39 -5.77 15.25
N LEU A 47 -6.23 -6.43 15.38
CA LEU A 47 -6.14 -7.89 15.47
C LEU A 47 -5.68 -8.40 16.84
N LYS A 48 -4.90 -7.63 17.60
CA LYS A 48 -4.11 -8.19 18.71
C LYS A 48 -4.72 -8.11 20.10
N THR A 49 -5.86 -7.45 20.28
CA THR A 49 -6.31 -7.13 21.64
C THR A 49 -7.25 -8.15 22.27
N ASN A 50 -7.93 -9.05 21.54
CA ASN A 50 -8.92 -9.95 22.18
C ASN A 50 -9.19 -11.35 21.54
N TYR A 51 -8.49 -11.80 20.50
CA TYR A 51 -8.92 -12.99 19.74
C TYR A 51 -7.85 -14.10 19.66
N ASN A 52 -8.23 -15.32 20.05
CA ASN A 52 -7.37 -16.51 20.07
C ASN A 52 -7.25 -17.21 18.69
N THR A 53 -8.16 -16.93 17.75
CA THR A 53 -8.22 -17.59 16.44
C THR A 53 -8.39 -16.56 15.33
N ASP A 54 -7.65 -16.69 14.23
CA ASP A 54 -7.75 -15.81 13.06
C ASP A 54 -9.17 -15.75 12.46
N LYS A 55 -9.99 -16.80 12.68
CA LYS A 55 -11.40 -16.87 12.26
C LYS A 55 -12.30 -15.91 13.03
N ASP A 56 -12.11 -15.80 14.35
CA ASP A 56 -12.93 -14.93 15.20
C ASP A 56 -12.70 -13.44 14.86
N ILE A 57 -11.47 -13.11 14.44
CA ILE A 57 -11.11 -11.75 14.00
C ILE A 57 -11.81 -11.40 12.68
N ALA A 58 -11.80 -12.33 11.72
CA ALA A 58 -12.42 -12.12 10.42
C ALA A 58 -13.93 -11.91 10.55
N ASP A 59 -14.61 -12.76 11.34
CA ASP A 59 -16.06 -12.68 11.54
C ASP A 59 -16.45 -11.37 12.25
N HIS A 60 -15.69 -10.93 13.25
CA HIS A 60 -15.96 -9.68 13.96
C HIS A 60 -15.74 -8.43 13.08
N VAL A 61 -14.71 -8.42 12.23
CA VAL A 61 -14.45 -7.31 11.30
C VAL A 61 -15.55 -7.22 10.24
N ILE A 62 -16.02 -8.36 9.72
CA ILE A 62 -17.12 -8.42 8.75
C ILE A 62 -18.40 -7.88 9.38
N GLU A 63 -18.73 -8.29 10.61
CA GLU A 63 -19.90 -7.81 11.32
C GLU A 63 -19.84 -6.29 11.55
N GLN A 64 -18.74 -5.76 12.09
CA GLN A 64 -18.54 -4.32 12.30
C GLN A 64 -18.67 -3.49 11.01
N LEU A 65 -18.12 -3.98 9.89
CA LEU A 65 -18.21 -3.30 8.59
C LEU A 65 -19.62 -3.40 7.98
N ALA A 66 -20.33 -4.51 8.18
CA ALA A 66 -21.70 -4.71 7.67
C ALA A 66 -22.75 -3.93 8.49
N THR A 67 -22.62 -3.87 9.82
CA THR A 67 -23.57 -3.18 10.68
C THR A 67 -23.44 -1.65 10.59
N LYS A 68 -22.23 -1.13 10.34
CA LYS A 68 -21.97 0.32 10.21
C LYS A 68 -22.45 0.92 8.86
N ILE A 69 -22.98 0.10 7.97
CA ILE A 69 -23.59 0.51 6.68
C ILE A 69 -25.11 0.72 6.82
N LYS A 70 -25.72 0.47 7.99
CA LYS A 70 -27.14 0.74 8.24
C LYS A 70 -27.40 2.13 8.81
#